data_AF-A0A060JHR8-F1
#
_entry.id   AF-A0A060JHR8-F1
#
_cell.length_a   1.000
_cell.length_b   1.000
_cell.length_c   1.000
_cell.angle_alpha   90.00
_cell.angle_beta   90.00
_cell.angle_gamma   90.00
#
_symmetry.space_group_name_H-M   'P 1'
#
loop_
_entity.id
_entity.type
_entity.pdbx_description
1 polymer ?
#
loop_
_entity_poly.entity_id
_entity_poly.type
_entity_poly.pdbx_seq_one_letter_code
_entity_poly.pdbx_strand_id
1 'polypeptide(L)'
;MLNIAQLRLILAEDGVQATSIARAELTTRVAEYKTLGTEARPIVFGSHRKPQAVILPYDLFTELLDVAEGVPHIPKQPEPAKRSRKKAEMTESEKIVQDLPALEKEHIGQSTQELLDQIMAKWKL
;
A
#
# COMPACT_ATOMS: atom_id res chain seq x y z
N MET A 1 3.40 17.71 11.56
CA MET A 1 4.28 18.65 10.83
C MET A 1 5.70 18.22 11.09
N LEU A 2 6.44 17.87 10.04
CA LEU A 2 7.82 17.44 10.16
C LEU A 2 8.72 18.63 10.52
N ASN A 3 9.41 18.58 11.66
CA ASN A 3 10.33 19.63 12.08
C ASN A 3 11.76 19.29 11.64
N ILE A 4 12.21 19.90 10.54
CA ILE A 4 13.53 19.68 9.95
C ILE A 4 14.67 19.99 10.94
N ALA A 5 14.50 20.98 11.83
CA ALA A 5 15.52 21.33 12.80
C ALA A 5 15.70 20.23 13.87
N GLN A 6 14.61 19.61 14.33
CA GLN A 6 14.67 18.47 15.24
C GLN A 6 15.29 17.25 14.57
N LEU A 7 14.96 16.97 13.31
CA LEU A 7 15.58 15.86 12.57
C LEU A 7 17.10 16.06 12.43
N ARG A 8 17.56 17.27 12.13
CA ARG A 8 19.00 17.59 12.09
C ARG A 8 19.68 17.40 13.43
N LEU A 9 19.01 17.74 14.53
CA LEU A 9 19.54 17.54 15.88
C LEU A 9 19.70 16.05 16.18
N ILE A 10 18.66 15.24 15.93
CA ILE A 10 18.68 13.78 16.11
C ILE A 10 19.81 13.14 15.28
N LEU A 11 19.94 13.53 14.00
CA LEU A 11 21.00 13.04 13.12
C LEU A 11 22.41 13.46 13.58
N ALA A 12 22.54 14.58 14.28
CA ALA A 12 23.82 15.08 14.81
C ALA A 12 24.19 14.44 16.15
N GLU A 13 23.21 14.18 17.03
CA GLU A 13 23.42 13.59 18.36
C GLU A 13 23.94 12.15 18.31
N ASP A 14 23.51 11.38 17.31
CA ASP A 14 23.83 9.96 17.19
C ASP A 14 25.28 9.66 16.80
N GLY A 15 25.98 10.68 16.30
CA GLY A 15 27.30 10.52 15.73
C GLY A 15 27.33 9.60 14.51
N VAL A 16 28.47 9.60 13.82
CA VAL A 16 28.64 8.79 12.62
C VAL A 16 29.06 7.38 13.00
N GLN A 17 28.18 6.42 12.74
CA GLN A 17 28.47 5.01 12.92
C GLN A 17 29.40 4.48 11.83
N ALA A 18 30.20 3.46 12.15
CA ALA A 18 31.01 2.78 11.15
C ALA A 18 30.11 1.98 10.19
N THR A 19 30.45 1.97 8.90
CA THR A 19 29.72 1.22 7.87
C THR A 19 29.57 -0.27 8.21
N SER A 20 30.56 -0.88 8.87
CA SER A 20 30.49 -2.27 9.31
C SER A 20 29.40 -2.52 10.36
N ILE A 21 29.22 -1.59 11.30
CA ILE A 21 28.19 -1.65 12.34
C ILE A 21 26.81 -1.47 11.71
N ALA A 22 26.64 -0.44 10.88
CA ALA A 22 25.38 -0.19 10.17
C ALA A 22 24.95 -1.39 9.31
N ARG A 23 25.91 -2.08 8.67
CA ARG A 23 25.63 -3.30 7.91
C ARG A 23 25.21 -4.47 8.80
N ALA A 24 25.85 -4.64 9.95
CA ALA A 24 25.53 -5.73 10.89
C ALA A 24 24.14 -5.55 11.51
N GLU A 25 23.75 -4.31 11.83
CA GLU A 25 22.47 -4.00 12.46
C GLU A 25 21.33 -3.80 11.46
N LEU A 26 21.59 -3.75 10.15
CA LEU A 26 20.62 -3.38 9.13
C LEU A 26 19.27 -4.11 9.28
N THR A 27 19.31 -5.44 9.43
CA THR A 27 18.09 -6.26 9.54
C THR A 27 17.28 -5.91 10.78
N THR A 28 17.94 -5.65 11.91
CA THR A 28 17.29 -5.25 13.16
C THR A 28 16.64 -3.88 13.02
N ARG A 29 17.35 -2.92 12.40
CA ARG A 29 16.85 -1.56 12.20
C ARG A 29 15.67 -1.51 11.24
N VAL A 30 15.72 -2.28 10.16
CA VAL A 30 14.57 -2.41 9.24
C VAL A 30 13.36 -3.03 9.95
N ALA A 31 13.57 -3.97 10.86
CA ALA A 31 12.49 -4.52 11.67
C ALA A 31 11.90 -3.46 12.64
N GLU A 32 12.75 -2.65 13.28
CA GLU A 32 12.32 -1.51 14.11
C GLU A 32 11.51 -0.49 13.30
N TYR A 33 11.93 -0.18 12.07
CA TYR A 33 11.23 0.77 11.20
C TYR A 33 9.85 0.26 10.82
N LYS A 34 9.68 -1.06 10.67
CA LYS A 34 8.37 -1.67 10.44
C LYS A 34 7.43 -1.50 11.65
N THR A 35 7.97 -1.49 12.86
CA THR A 35 7.17 -1.39 14.10
C THR A 35 6.90 0.06 14.52
N LEU A 36 7.89 0.94 14.36
CA LEU A 36 7.88 2.31 14.87
C LEU A 36 7.54 3.35 13.78
N GLY A 37 7.65 2.98 12.50
CA GLY A 37 7.29 3.84 11.38
C GLY A 37 8.12 5.13 11.34
N THR A 38 7.45 6.27 11.24
CA THR A 38 8.05 7.61 11.18
C THR A 38 8.78 8.02 12.45
N GLU A 39 8.45 7.44 13.60
CA GLU A 39 9.10 7.71 14.90
C GLU A 39 10.39 6.91 15.08
N ALA A 40 10.72 6.02 14.14
CA ALA A 40 11.91 5.20 14.26
C ALA A 40 13.18 6.03 14.07
N ARG A 41 14.19 5.73 14.89
CA ARG A 41 15.44 6.51 14.93
C ARG A 41 16.24 6.35 13.63
N PRO A 42 16.57 7.45 12.93
CA PRO A 42 17.38 7.41 11.73
C PRO A 42 18.85 7.13 12.06
N ILE A 43 19.60 6.55 11.13
CA ILE A 43 21.01 6.17 11.37
C ILE A 43 21.91 6.80 10.34
N VAL A 44 22.93 7.53 10.81
CA VAL A 44 24.00 8.09 9.97
C VAL A 44 25.24 7.23 10.06
N PHE A 45 25.81 6.86 8.93
CA PHE A 45 27.00 6.02 8.88
C PHE A 45 28.01 6.49 7.83
N GLY A 46 29.25 6.06 8.02
CA GLY A 46 30.35 6.36 7.11
C GLY A 46 31.71 5.91 7.64
N SER A 47 32.74 6.29 6.89
CA SER A 47 34.14 5.97 7.22
C SER A 47 34.81 7.11 8.00
N HIS A 48 35.72 6.78 8.92
CA HIS A 48 36.55 7.76 9.66
C HIS A 48 35.75 8.93 10.26
N ARG A 49 34.61 8.64 10.90
CA ARG A 49 33.71 9.63 11.54
C ARG A 49 33.13 10.69 10.59
N LYS A 50 33.26 10.51 9.27
CA LYS A 50 32.64 11.40 8.28
C LYS A 50 31.29 10.83 7.86
N PRO A 51 30.19 11.59 7.99
CA PRO A 51 28.88 11.12 7.56
C PRO A 51 28.88 10.98 6.04
N GLN A 52 28.51 9.80 5.54
CA GLN A 52 28.51 9.51 4.10
C GLN A 52 27.13 9.08 3.61
N ALA A 53 26.35 8.40 4.45
CA ALA A 53 25.02 7.94 4.13
C ALA A 53 24.13 7.92 5.37
N VAL A 54 22.82 7.90 5.13
CA VAL A 54 21.79 7.81 6.17
C VAL A 54 20.78 6.72 5.80
N ILE A 55 20.27 6.00 6.79
CA ILE A 55 19.16 5.06 6.65
C ILE A 55 17.96 5.64 7.40
N LEU A 56 16.86 5.84 6.68
CA LEU A 56 15.63 6.44 7.17
C LEU A 56 14.46 5.45 6.99
N PRO A 57 13.42 5.52 7.83
CA PRO A 57 12.13 4.88 7.54
C PRO A 57 11.54 5.40 6.23
N TYR A 58 10.83 4.53 5.51
CA TYR A 58 10.27 4.89 4.20
C TYR A 58 9.27 6.06 4.30
N ASP A 59 8.36 6.01 5.26
CA ASP A 59 7.34 7.04 5.45
C ASP A 59 7.97 8.41 5.80
N LEU A 60 9.04 8.39 6.61
CA LEU A 60 9.80 9.61 6.92
C LEU A 60 10.50 10.17 5.68
N PHE A 61 11.02 9.30 4.82
CA PHE A 61 11.64 9.72 3.56
C PHE A 61 10.61 10.33 2.59
N THR A 62 9.41 9.76 2.48
CA THR A 62 8.35 10.34 1.64
C THR A 62 7.87 11.68 2.19
N GLU A 63 7.71 11.82 3.51
CA GLU A 63 7.40 13.12 4.13
C GLU A 63 8.46 14.18 3.82
N LEU A 64 9.74 13.82 3.84
CA LEU A 64 10.83 14.74 3.50
C LEU A 64 10.81 15.15 2.02
N LEU A 65 10.46 14.23 1.11
CA LEU A 65 10.33 14.53 -0.31
C LEU A 65 9.18 15.51 -0.57
N ASP A 66 8.01 15.27 0.04
CA ASP A 66 6.84 16.12 -0.16
C ASP A 66 7.09 17.54 0.38
N VAL A 67 7.80 17.66 1.52
CA VAL A 67 8.26 18.95 2.04
C VAL A 67 9.25 19.63 1.09
N ALA A 68 10.17 18.88 0.48
CA ALA A 68 11.14 19.42 -0.45
C ALA A 68 10.50 19.89 -1.78
N GLU A 69 9.45 19.22 -2.23
CA GLU A 69 8.70 19.58 -3.44
C GLU A 69 7.67 20.70 -3.19
N GLY A 70 7.37 21.02 -1.93
CA GLY A 70 6.36 22.02 -1.56
C GLY A 70 4.92 21.56 -1.84
N VAL A 71 4.72 20.24 -1.98
CA VAL A 71 3.44 19.62 -2.27
C VAL A 71 2.84 19.08 -0.97
N PRO A 72 1.52 19.20 -0.72
CA PRO A 72 0.90 18.57 0.44
C PRO A 72 1.04 17.05 0.38
N HIS A 73 1.64 16.47 1.41
CA HIS A 73 1.85 15.03 1.51
C HIS A 73 0.54 14.27 1.46
N ILE A 74 0.39 13.38 0.48
CA ILE A 74 -0.74 12.45 0.40
C ILE A 74 -0.25 11.13 1.00
N PRO A 75 -0.61 10.82 2.27
CA PRO A 75 -0.19 9.56 2.87
C PRO A 75 -0.69 8.41 2.02
N LYS A 76 0.24 7.53 1.64
CA LYS A 76 -0.09 6.29 0.93
C LYS A 76 -1.10 5.54 1.80
N GLN A 77 -2.32 5.37 1.31
CA GLN A 77 -3.31 4.58 2.02
C GLN A 77 -2.70 3.20 2.29
N PRO A 78 -2.80 2.67 3.53
CA PRO A 78 -2.25 1.37 3.84
C PRO A 78 -2.81 0.38 2.82
N GLU A 79 -1.91 -0.32 2.12
CA GLU A 79 -2.31 -1.38 1.19
C GLU A 79 -3.33 -2.27 1.92
N PRO A 80 -4.50 -2.55 1.31
CA PRO A 80 -5.50 -3.37 1.98
C PRO A 80 -4.82 -4.66 2.40
N ALA A 81 -4.78 -4.89 3.72
CA ALA A 81 -4.06 -6.00 4.33
C ALA A 81 -4.33 -7.25 3.49
N LYS A 82 -3.27 -7.83 2.93
CA LYS A 82 -3.34 -8.99 2.04
C LYS A 82 -4.38 -9.95 2.59
N ARG A 83 -5.57 -10.02 1.95
CA ARG A 83 -6.67 -10.88 2.37
C ARG A 83 -6.07 -12.28 2.45
N SER A 84 -5.86 -12.75 3.67
CA SER A 84 -5.68 -14.17 3.95
C SER A 84 -6.77 -14.89 3.19
N ARG A 85 -6.42 -15.89 2.38
CA ARG A 85 -7.36 -16.78 1.70
C ARG A 85 -8.16 -17.55 2.75
N LYS A 86 -9.07 -16.90 3.43
CA LYS A 86 -10.11 -17.50 4.24
C LYS A 86 -11.40 -17.16 3.50
N LYS A 87 -12.01 -18.19 2.92
CA LYS A 87 -13.25 -18.16 2.12
C LYS A 87 -14.14 -16.99 2.56
N ALA A 88 -14.15 -15.92 1.77
CA ALA A 88 -15.18 -14.90 1.88
C ALA A 88 -16.37 -15.43 1.09
N GLU A 89 -17.53 -15.52 1.75
CA GLU A 89 -18.79 -15.83 1.11
C GLU A 89 -19.02 -14.85 -0.05
N MET A 90 -19.29 -15.42 -1.23
CA MET A 90 -19.42 -14.70 -2.49
C MET A 90 -20.61 -13.73 -2.41
N THR A 91 -20.37 -12.47 -2.73
CA THR A 91 -21.45 -11.49 -2.83
C THR A 91 -22.36 -11.82 -4.02
N GLU A 92 -23.65 -11.46 -3.90
CA GLU A 92 -24.71 -11.80 -4.86
C GLU A 92 -24.37 -11.35 -6.29
N SER A 93 -23.64 -10.24 -6.41
CA SER A 93 -23.14 -9.70 -7.68
C SER A 93 -22.06 -10.55 -8.34
N GLU A 94 -21.21 -11.24 -7.55
CA GLU A 94 -20.15 -12.13 -8.08
C GLU A 94 -20.71 -13.47 -8.56
N LYS A 95 -21.85 -13.92 -8.00
CA LYS A 95 -22.58 -15.10 -8.50
C LYS A 95 -23.14 -14.85 -9.90
N ILE A 96 -23.72 -13.67 -10.14
CA ILE A 96 -24.32 -13.31 -11.43
C ILE A 96 -23.27 -13.29 -12.56
N VAL A 97 -22.06 -12.82 -12.27
CA VAL A 97 -20.97 -12.78 -13.27
C VAL A 97 -20.42 -14.18 -13.57
N GLN A 98 -20.44 -15.11 -12.61
CA GLN A 98 -20.01 -16.49 -12.85
C GLN A 98 -21.05 -17.36 -13.56
N ASP A 99 -22.36 -17.07 -13.41
CA ASP A 99 -23.44 -17.80 -14.09
C ASP A 99 -23.78 -17.26 -15.48
N LEU A 100 -23.12 -16.19 -15.93
CA LEU A 100 -23.28 -15.63 -17.28
C LEU A 100 -23.14 -16.65 -18.43
N PRO A 101 -22.15 -17.57 -18.44
CA PRO A 101 -22.04 -18.58 -19.51
C PRO A 101 -23.09 -19.70 -19.44
N ALA A 102 -23.84 -19.83 -18.33
CA ALA A 102 -24.98 -20.74 -18.21
C ALA A 102 -26.28 -20.07 -18.71
N LEU A 103 -26.47 -18.79 -18.37
CA LEU A 103 -27.57 -17.96 -18.86
C LEU A 103 -27.53 -17.76 -20.38
N GLU A 104 -26.35 -17.69 -20.98
CA GLU A 104 -26.23 -17.61 -22.45
C GLU A 104 -26.68 -18.91 -23.13
N LYS A 105 -26.42 -20.09 -22.56
CA LYS A 105 -26.78 -21.37 -23.18
C LYS A 105 -28.27 -21.69 -23.17
N GLU A 106 -29.04 -21.15 -22.23
CA GLU A 106 -30.50 -21.37 -22.17
C GLU A 106 -31.27 -20.58 -23.23
N HIS A 107 -30.65 -19.55 -23.84
CA HIS A 107 -31.32 -18.65 -24.79
C HIS A 107 -30.74 -18.70 -26.22
N ILE A 108 -29.72 -19.52 -26.49
CA ILE A 108 -29.22 -19.77 -27.85
C ILE A 108 -30.28 -20.60 -28.60
N GLY A 109 -31.26 -19.91 -29.18
CA GLY A 109 -32.30 -20.51 -30.00
C GLY A 109 -33.65 -19.78 -29.97
N GLN A 110 -33.89 -18.91 -28.99
CA GLN A 110 -35.10 -18.08 -28.99
C GLN A 110 -34.94 -16.91 -29.96
N SER A 111 -35.89 -16.79 -30.89
CA SER A 111 -35.95 -15.63 -31.77
C SER A 111 -36.14 -14.37 -30.91
N THR A 112 -35.50 -13.26 -31.29
CA THR A 112 -35.60 -11.97 -30.60
C THR A 112 -37.07 -11.55 -30.36
N GLN A 113 -38.00 -12.03 -31.21
CA GLN A 113 -39.43 -11.81 -31.09
C GLN A 113 -40.09 -12.62 -29.95
N GLU A 114 -39.68 -13.87 -29.73
CA GLU A 114 -40.22 -14.72 -28.64
C GLU A 114 -39.78 -14.21 -27.26
N LEU A 115 -38.57 -13.66 -27.19
CA LEU A 115 -38.03 -13.01 -26.00
C LEU A 115 -38.83 -11.74 -25.65
N LEU A 116 -39.21 -10.97 -26.68
CA LEU A 116 -40.09 -9.80 -26.51
C LEU A 116 -41.50 -10.21 -26.07
N ASP A 117 -42.09 -11.25 -26.65
CA ASP A 117 -43.41 -11.75 -26.23
C ASP A 117 -43.41 -12.30 -24.80
N GLN A 118 -42.35 -12.99 -24.37
CA GLN A 118 -42.19 -13.45 -22.98
C GLN A 118 -42.04 -12.29 -21.99
N ILE A 119 -41.28 -11.25 -22.37
CA ILE A 119 -41.13 -10.06 -21.55
C ILE A 119 -42.48 -9.33 -21.47
N MET A 120 -43.19 -9.15 -22.58
CA MET A 120 -44.52 -8.52 -22.61
C MET A 120 -45.54 -9.31 -21.77
N ALA A 121 -45.54 -10.64 -21.83
CA ALA A 121 -46.43 -11.49 -21.04
C ALA A 121 -46.11 -11.48 -19.54
N LYS A 122 -44.81 -11.46 -19.17
CA LYS A 122 -44.35 -11.37 -17.78
C LYS A 122 -44.75 -10.04 -17.14
N TRP A 123 -44.82 -8.98 -17.95
CA TRP A 123 -45.20 -7.64 -17.54
C TRP A 123 -46.62 -7.30 -18.00
N LYS A 124 -47.60 -8.21 -17.78
CA LYS A 124 -49.06 -8.03 -18.00
C LYS A 124 -49.49 -6.62 -18.45
N LEU A 125 -49.27 -6.30 -19.73
CA LEU A 125 -49.87 -5.16 -20.42
C LEU A 125 -50.88 -5.72 -21.42
#